data_AF-A0A820PAL0-F1
#
_entry.id   AF-A0A820PAL0-F1
#
_cell.length_a   1.000
_cell.length_b   1.000
_cell.length_c   1.000
_cell.angle_alpha   90.00
_cell.angle_beta   90.00
_cell.angle_gamma   90.00
#
_symmetry.space_group_name_H-M   'P 1'
#
loop_
_entity.id
_entity.type
_entity.pdbx_description
1 polymer ?
#
loop_
_entity_poly.entity_id
_entity_poly.type
_entity_poly.pdbx_seq_one_letter_code
_entity_poly.pdbx_strand_id
1 'polypeptide(L)'
;MNIEASLKLSLMTGILDITGSAKYLKETKIDSLTIRVTYVYKVKTKQEQLHIAMAGLSDYFSADALENPNATHVVTGIMWGANVAATFEQVVENLEEVQKVEGSLSAVLKSLPISGEAKFDLQNKDKFKFEKLQISLSGNILIDECPQNIEDVMRVFKTIPSRIKTLNEGKGQQLTFVLYPLKRMAEIFKHELQINRMIREVSHLVVMRIEDIFEEISTGKRKFNDFLNEMKPWEHYISCDWRDTIHQKQAERIVAEVKTQRELSTLLQNIRGGQAEESEMERLLDDFDRNNPCSSMSVERPLKEKQNVILKI
;
A
#
# COMPACT_ATOMS: atom_id res chain seq x y z
N MET A 1 1.21 1.10 8.63
CA MET A 1 1.48 2.54 8.80
C MET A 1 0.25 3.19 9.40
N ASN A 2 0.34 4.30 10.12
CA ASN A 2 -0.85 5.01 10.60
C ASN A 2 -1.33 5.90 9.45
N ILE A 3 -2.17 5.37 8.56
CA ILE A 3 -2.67 6.04 7.36
C ILE A 3 -4.13 6.41 7.63
N GLU A 4 -4.43 7.70 7.58
CA GLU A 4 -5.79 8.20 7.74
C GLU A 4 -6.68 7.80 6.56
N ALA A 5 -7.99 7.65 6.78
CA ALA A 5 -8.94 7.18 5.76
C ALA A 5 -8.87 7.98 4.45
N SER A 6 -8.83 9.31 4.55
CA SER A 6 -8.72 10.23 3.41
C SER A 6 -7.44 9.98 2.60
N LEU A 7 -6.31 9.75 3.29
CA LEU A 7 -5.06 9.41 2.64
C LEU A 7 -5.12 8.00 2.01
N LYS A 8 -5.67 7.02 2.73
CA LYS A 8 -5.85 5.65 2.27
C LYS A 8 -6.63 5.60 0.95
N LEU A 9 -7.77 6.31 0.86
CA LEU A 9 -8.53 6.40 -0.37
C LEU A 9 -7.71 6.96 -1.53
N SER A 10 -6.95 8.03 -1.28
CA SER A 10 -6.10 8.62 -2.32
C SER A 10 -5.04 7.65 -2.85
N LEU A 11 -4.55 6.74 -1.99
CA LEU A 11 -3.62 5.68 -2.39
C LEU A 11 -4.33 4.59 -3.19
N MET A 12 -5.51 4.14 -2.73
CA MET A 12 -6.27 3.06 -3.37
C MET A 12 -6.80 3.45 -4.76
N THR A 13 -7.27 4.68 -4.91
CA THR A 13 -7.75 5.21 -6.20
C THR A 13 -6.62 5.70 -7.11
N GLY A 14 -5.36 5.66 -6.65
CA GLY A 14 -4.21 6.07 -7.44
C GLY A 14 -4.06 7.58 -7.64
N ILE A 15 -4.70 8.41 -6.82
CA ILE A 15 -4.45 9.88 -6.78
C ILE A 15 -3.01 10.14 -6.34
N LEU A 16 -2.52 9.35 -5.39
CA LEU A 16 -1.16 9.46 -4.89
C LEU A 16 -0.31 8.32 -5.41
N ASP A 17 0.82 8.68 -6.04
CA ASP A 17 1.86 7.72 -6.30
C ASP A 17 2.70 7.46 -5.05
N ILE A 18 3.12 6.21 -4.87
CA ILE A 18 3.84 5.76 -3.68
C ILE A 18 5.25 5.38 -4.09
N THR A 19 6.22 5.99 -3.42
CA THR A 19 7.65 5.76 -3.65
C THR A 19 8.38 5.42 -2.35
N GLY A 20 9.65 5.02 -2.45
CA GLY A 20 10.51 4.74 -1.29
C GLY A 20 9.98 3.64 -0.37
N SER A 21 9.97 3.90 0.94
CA SER A 21 9.60 2.92 1.98
C SER A 21 8.13 2.54 2.01
N ALA A 22 7.26 3.29 1.35
CA ALA A 22 5.84 2.96 1.29
C ALA A 22 5.51 2.05 0.10
N LYS A 23 6.46 1.75 -0.79
CA LYS A 23 6.25 0.94 -2.00
C LYS A 23 5.57 -0.40 -1.71
N TYR A 24 5.89 -1.02 -0.57
CA TYR A 24 5.27 -2.28 -0.14
C TYR A 24 3.73 -2.20 -0.01
N LEU A 25 3.13 -1.01 0.15
CA LEU A 25 1.66 -0.86 0.17
C LEU A 25 0.99 -1.20 -1.15
N LYS A 26 1.71 -1.09 -2.28
CA LYS A 26 1.19 -1.46 -3.60
C LYS A 26 1.37 -2.96 -3.90
N GLU A 27 2.13 -3.67 -3.07
CA GLU A 27 2.47 -5.07 -3.30
C GLU A 27 1.39 -5.97 -2.70
N THR A 28 0.57 -6.59 -3.56
CA THR A 28 -0.47 -7.57 -3.16
C THR A 28 -0.09 -9.01 -3.54
N LYS A 29 -0.58 -10.00 -2.77
CA LYS A 29 -0.30 -11.43 -3.04
C LYS A 29 -0.86 -11.79 -4.41
N ILE A 30 -0.01 -12.33 -5.29
CA ILE A 30 -0.37 -12.65 -6.68
C ILE A 30 -1.27 -13.89 -6.73
N ASP A 31 -1.00 -14.88 -5.87
CA ASP A 31 -1.71 -16.15 -5.75
C ASP A 31 -1.90 -16.52 -4.26
N SER A 32 -2.67 -17.57 -3.99
CA SER A 32 -3.05 -18.03 -2.65
C SER A 32 -2.01 -18.94 -2.00
N LEU A 33 -1.05 -19.47 -2.77
CA LEU A 33 0.04 -20.31 -2.27
C LEU A 33 1.30 -19.50 -1.92
N THR A 34 1.31 -18.21 -2.19
CA THR A 34 2.39 -17.31 -1.77
C THR A 34 2.15 -16.81 -0.35
N ILE A 35 3.06 -17.19 0.57
CA ILE A 35 3.19 -16.51 1.85
C ILE A 35 3.88 -15.17 1.64
N ARG A 36 3.45 -14.14 2.37
CA ARG A 36 4.08 -12.83 2.38
C ARG A 36 4.02 -12.25 3.78
N VAL A 37 5.19 -11.95 4.35
CA VAL A 37 5.29 -11.25 5.64
C VAL A 37 6.19 -10.04 5.45
N THR A 38 5.71 -8.86 5.84
CA THR A 38 6.50 -7.63 5.79
C THR A 38 6.86 -7.19 7.19
N TYR A 39 8.16 -7.05 7.45
CA TYR A 39 8.69 -6.50 8.68
C TYR A 39 9.09 -5.03 8.47
N VAL A 40 8.49 -4.12 9.23
CA VAL A 40 8.75 -2.67 9.10
C VAL A 40 9.56 -2.16 10.28
N TYR A 41 10.84 -1.87 10.05
CA TYR A 41 11.71 -1.18 10.99
C TYR A 41 11.48 0.33 10.90
N LYS A 42 11.19 0.97 12.04
CA LYS A 42 10.92 2.41 12.13
C LYS A 42 11.78 3.04 13.20
N VAL A 43 12.49 4.11 12.84
CA VAL A 43 13.27 4.93 13.76
C VAL A 43 12.80 6.36 13.63
N LYS A 44 12.46 6.98 14.75
CA LYS A 44 12.20 8.42 14.85
C LYS A 44 13.40 9.06 15.54
N THR A 45 13.80 10.23 15.07
CA THR A 45 15.03 10.90 15.54
C THR A 45 14.75 12.29 16.08
N LYS A 46 14.09 13.14 15.29
CA LYS A 46 13.82 14.53 15.63
C LYS A 46 12.40 14.90 15.25
N GLN A 47 11.74 15.65 16.10
CA GLN A 47 10.51 16.35 15.77
C GLN A 47 10.81 17.84 15.66
N GLU A 48 10.41 18.45 14.56
CA GLU A 48 10.41 19.89 14.38
C GLU A 48 8.97 20.36 14.24
N GLN A 49 8.60 21.39 14.99
CA GLN A 49 7.24 21.91 15.02
C GLN A 49 7.29 23.44 15.03
N LEU A 50 6.54 24.03 14.11
CA LEU A 50 6.22 25.44 14.09
C LEU A 50 5.10 25.73 15.09
N HIS A 51 5.36 26.64 16.02
CA HIS A 51 4.35 27.12 16.95
C HIS A 51 3.55 28.25 16.30
N ILE A 52 2.31 27.95 15.91
CA ILE A 52 1.46 28.88 15.14
C ILE A 52 1.10 30.15 15.94
N ALA A 53 1.09 30.06 17.27
CA ALA A 53 0.84 31.19 18.16
C ALA A 53 2.09 32.06 18.44
N MET A 54 3.20 31.83 17.74
CA MET A 54 4.42 32.61 17.90
C MET A 54 4.21 34.06 17.41
N ALA A 55 4.60 35.03 18.23
CA ALA A 55 4.58 36.44 17.85
C ALA A 55 5.50 36.70 16.64
N GLY A 56 5.04 37.53 15.70
CA GLY A 56 5.79 37.86 14.47
C GLY A 56 5.82 36.72 13.44
N LEU A 57 5.07 35.64 13.62
CA LEU A 57 5.04 34.53 12.66
C LEU A 57 4.58 34.99 11.26
N SER A 58 3.64 35.94 11.19
CA SER A 58 3.15 36.53 9.94
C SER A 58 4.27 37.07 9.04
N ASP A 59 5.35 37.56 9.64
CA ASP A 59 6.45 38.22 8.92
C ASP A 59 7.28 37.21 8.11
N TYR A 60 7.15 35.91 8.44
CA TYR A 60 7.82 34.81 7.75
C TYR A 60 6.93 34.15 6.68
N PHE A 61 5.68 34.58 6.52
CA PHE A 61 4.75 34.05 5.53
C PHE A 61 4.54 35.03 4.38
N SER A 62 4.61 34.53 3.15
CA SER A 62 4.18 35.29 1.98
C SER A 62 2.65 35.26 1.88
N ALA A 63 2.04 36.43 1.70
CA ALA A 63 0.61 36.54 1.41
C ALA A 63 0.22 35.74 0.15
N ASP A 64 1.07 35.73 -0.87
CA ASP A 64 0.85 34.96 -2.10
C ASP A 64 0.79 33.44 -1.83
N ALA A 65 1.55 32.95 -0.83
CA ALA A 65 1.50 31.55 -0.44
C ALA A 65 0.16 31.19 0.21
N LEU A 66 -0.48 32.13 0.92
CA LEU A 66 -1.83 31.97 1.48
C LEU A 66 -2.92 32.01 0.40
N GLU A 67 -2.63 32.56 -0.78
CA GLU A 67 -3.52 32.64 -1.93
C GLU A 67 -3.23 31.57 -3.00
N ASN A 68 -2.45 30.53 -2.68
CA ASN A 68 -2.25 29.43 -3.62
C ASN A 68 -3.56 28.62 -3.80
N PRO A 69 -4.18 28.59 -4.99
CA PRO A 69 -5.46 27.90 -5.21
C PRO A 69 -5.37 26.38 -5.06
N ASN A 70 -4.17 25.82 -5.18
CA ASN A 70 -3.93 24.37 -5.13
C ASN A 70 -3.55 23.87 -3.73
N ALA A 71 -3.36 24.76 -2.77
CA ALA A 71 -2.99 24.41 -1.40
C ALA A 71 -4.18 24.53 -0.46
N THR A 72 -4.33 23.58 0.45
CA THR A 72 -5.39 23.57 1.48
C THR A 72 -4.84 23.67 2.91
N HIS A 73 -3.62 23.20 3.11
CA HIS A 73 -2.94 23.15 4.39
C HIS A 73 -1.49 23.62 4.25
N VAL A 74 -0.92 24.04 5.37
CA VAL A 74 0.52 24.25 5.54
C VAL A 74 1.13 23.09 6.33
N VAL A 75 2.40 22.77 6.09
CA VAL A 75 3.16 21.89 6.97
C VAL A 75 3.65 22.70 8.17
N THR A 76 3.18 22.34 9.37
CA THR A 76 3.60 22.97 10.63
C THR A 76 4.47 22.06 11.48
N GLY A 77 4.62 20.80 11.11
CA GLY A 77 5.48 19.89 11.83
C GLY A 77 5.99 18.76 10.96
N ILE A 78 7.18 18.29 11.29
CA ILE A 78 7.83 17.17 10.63
C ILE A 78 8.41 16.24 11.70
N MET A 79 8.02 14.97 11.65
CA MET A 79 8.72 13.90 12.33
C MET A 79 9.76 13.33 11.38
N TRP A 80 11.03 13.39 11.79
CA TRP A 80 12.18 12.89 11.05
C TRP A 80 12.59 11.49 11.53
N GLY A 81 13.27 10.75 10.66
CA GLY A 81 13.87 9.46 10.97
C GLY A 81 14.05 8.57 9.73
N ALA A 82 13.84 7.26 9.86
CA ALA A 82 13.86 6.35 8.71
C ALA A 82 12.84 5.23 8.89
N ASN A 83 12.26 4.80 7.77
CA ASN A 83 11.45 3.60 7.68
C ASN A 83 12.08 2.69 6.63
N VAL A 84 12.30 1.44 7.01
CA VAL A 84 12.73 0.38 6.09
C VAL A 84 11.83 -0.82 6.30
N ALA A 85 11.24 -1.32 5.22
CA ALA A 85 10.44 -2.52 5.21
C ALA A 85 11.20 -3.63 4.47
N ALA A 86 11.27 -4.80 5.10
CA ALA A 86 11.71 -6.03 4.48
C ALA A 86 10.48 -6.91 4.23
N THR A 87 10.19 -7.21 2.96
CA THR A 87 9.12 -8.13 2.56
C THR A 87 9.74 -9.48 2.25
N PHE A 88 9.21 -10.51 2.89
CA PHE A 88 9.62 -11.89 2.75
C PHE A 88 8.52 -12.67 2.04
N GLU A 89 8.86 -13.34 0.95
CA GLU A 89 7.92 -14.12 0.13
C GLU A 89 8.43 -15.53 -0.11
N GLN A 90 7.52 -16.50 -0.07
CA GLN A 90 7.80 -17.88 -0.43
C GLN A 90 6.53 -18.54 -0.95
N VAL A 91 6.67 -19.27 -2.05
CA VAL A 91 5.60 -20.14 -2.55
C VAL A 91 5.66 -21.46 -1.78
N VAL A 92 4.52 -21.90 -1.26
CA VAL A 92 4.38 -23.19 -0.56
C VAL A 92 3.63 -24.21 -1.42
N GLU A 93 3.61 -25.48 -1.00
CA GLU A 93 3.04 -26.55 -1.82
C GLU A 93 1.51 -26.61 -1.73
N ASN A 94 0.92 -26.18 -0.61
CA ASN A 94 -0.51 -26.28 -0.37
C ASN A 94 -1.02 -25.22 0.63
N LEU A 95 -2.34 -25.05 0.71
CA LEU A 95 -2.98 -24.05 1.57
C LEU A 95 -2.78 -24.30 3.08
N GLU A 96 -2.58 -25.55 3.51
CA GLU A 96 -2.33 -25.87 4.92
C GLU A 96 -0.95 -25.35 5.36
N GLU A 97 0.04 -25.40 4.46
CA GLU A 97 1.37 -24.85 4.69
C GLU A 97 1.36 -23.32 4.79
N VAL A 98 0.49 -22.62 4.06
CA VAL A 98 0.41 -21.15 4.06
C VAL A 98 0.32 -20.63 5.49
N GLN A 99 -0.64 -21.13 6.28
CA GLN A 99 -0.85 -20.67 7.65
C GLN A 99 0.32 -21.05 8.57
N LYS A 100 0.87 -22.26 8.41
CA LYS A 100 1.97 -22.76 9.25
C LYS A 100 3.27 -21.97 9.01
N VAL A 101 3.66 -21.80 7.75
CA VAL A 101 4.90 -21.09 7.37
C VAL A 101 4.76 -19.60 7.66
N GLU A 102 3.62 -18.97 7.32
CA GLU A 102 3.37 -17.55 7.63
C GLU A 102 3.39 -17.30 9.15
N GLY A 103 2.77 -18.17 9.93
CA GLY A 103 2.76 -18.12 11.39
C GLY A 103 4.16 -18.27 12.00
N SER A 104 4.94 -19.26 11.52
CA SER A 104 6.32 -19.48 11.97
C SER A 104 7.20 -18.28 11.62
N LEU A 105 7.18 -17.83 10.37
CA LEU A 105 7.95 -16.68 9.92
C LEU A 105 7.61 -15.41 10.72
N SER A 106 6.32 -15.18 10.97
CA SER A 106 5.87 -14.06 11.81
C SER A 106 6.40 -14.16 13.25
N ALA A 107 6.43 -15.35 13.84
CA ALA A 107 6.97 -15.56 15.19
C ALA A 107 8.48 -15.29 15.24
N VAL A 108 9.22 -15.78 14.24
CA VAL A 108 10.65 -15.53 14.07
C VAL A 108 10.94 -14.04 13.98
N LEU A 109 10.28 -13.35 13.05
CA LEU A 109 10.51 -11.93 12.79
C LEU A 109 10.16 -11.07 14.02
N LYS A 110 9.12 -11.43 14.79
CA LYS A 110 8.77 -10.75 16.05
C LYS A 110 9.83 -10.97 17.15
N SER A 111 10.54 -12.08 17.11
CA SER A 111 11.56 -12.43 18.12
C SER A 111 12.95 -11.86 17.84
N LEU A 112 13.13 -11.16 16.72
CA LEU A 112 14.42 -10.62 16.30
C LEU A 112 14.96 -9.58 17.32
N PRO A 113 16.23 -9.70 17.75
CA PRO A 113 16.84 -8.74 18.66
C PRO A 113 17.27 -7.49 17.88
N ILE A 114 16.40 -6.48 17.89
CA ILE A 114 16.61 -5.20 17.19
C ILE A 114 17.58 -4.28 17.96
N SER A 115 17.69 -4.46 19.28
CA SER A 115 18.54 -3.68 20.18
C SER A 115 19.35 -4.61 21.07
N GLY A 116 20.61 -4.83 20.72
CA GLY A 116 21.56 -5.63 21.51
C GLY A 116 22.52 -6.45 20.65
N GLU A 117 23.67 -6.81 21.23
CA GLU A 117 24.69 -7.68 20.63
C GLU A 117 24.31 -9.17 20.66
N ALA A 118 23.09 -9.50 21.08
CA ALA A 118 22.62 -10.88 21.16
C ALA A 118 22.71 -11.55 19.78
N LYS A 119 23.46 -12.66 19.71
CA LYS A 119 23.48 -13.55 18.55
C LYS A 119 22.10 -14.16 18.42
N PHE A 120 21.42 -13.88 17.31
CA PHE A 120 20.19 -14.56 16.93
C PHE A 120 20.59 -15.82 16.16
N ASP A 121 20.25 -16.98 16.69
CA ASP A 121 20.49 -18.27 16.03
C ASP A 121 19.15 -18.84 15.54
N LEU A 122 18.94 -18.80 14.23
CA LEU A 122 17.77 -19.32 13.54
C LEU A 122 17.72 -20.85 13.57
N GLN A 123 18.86 -21.52 13.69
CA GLN A 123 18.94 -22.98 13.58
C GLN A 123 18.32 -23.71 14.78
N ASN A 124 18.18 -23.02 15.92
CA ASN A 124 17.71 -23.62 17.16
C ASN A 124 16.22 -23.41 17.48
N LYS A 125 15.47 -22.65 16.66
CA LYS A 125 14.08 -22.27 16.99
C LYS A 125 13.00 -22.77 16.02
N ASP A 126 13.31 -23.07 14.76
CA ASP A 126 12.27 -23.36 13.77
C ASP A 126 12.39 -24.75 13.15
N LYS A 127 11.30 -25.51 13.23
CA LYS A 127 11.11 -26.78 12.50
C LYS A 127 10.71 -26.55 11.03
N PHE A 128 10.53 -25.30 10.61
CA PHE A 128 10.00 -24.95 9.28
C PHE A 128 11.12 -24.51 8.34
N LYS A 129 11.04 -24.98 7.10
CA LYS A 129 12.02 -24.74 6.05
C LYS A 129 11.76 -23.39 5.37
N PHE A 130 12.62 -22.41 5.64
CA PHE A 130 12.69 -21.13 4.93
C PHE A 130 13.60 -21.20 3.68
N GLU A 131 13.59 -22.33 2.96
CA GLU A 131 14.61 -22.69 1.98
C GLU A 131 14.59 -21.85 0.69
N LYS A 132 13.51 -21.09 0.43
CA LYS A 132 13.32 -20.29 -0.80
C LYS A 132 12.68 -18.92 -0.54
N LEU A 133 13.04 -18.28 0.58
CA LEU A 133 12.60 -16.92 0.86
C LEU A 133 13.17 -15.95 -0.18
N GLN A 134 12.29 -15.30 -0.93
CA GLN A 134 12.59 -14.09 -1.66
C GLN A 134 12.46 -12.91 -0.72
N ILE A 135 13.47 -12.04 -0.70
CA ILE A 135 13.51 -10.88 0.17
C ILE A 135 13.63 -9.62 -0.67
N SER A 136 12.74 -8.66 -0.43
CA SER A 136 12.82 -7.33 -1.02
C SER A 136 12.88 -6.27 0.07
N LEU A 137 13.70 -5.23 -0.15
CA LEU A 137 13.78 -4.08 0.74
C LEU A 137 13.12 -2.88 0.08
N SER A 138 12.30 -2.17 0.84
CA SER A 138 11.80 -0.84 0.50
C SER A 138 12.11 0.13 1.62
N GLY A 139 12.73 1.25 1.29
CA GLY A 139 13.24 2.20 2.28
C GLY A 139 13.23 3.62 1.75
N ASN A 140 13.24 4.60 2.65
CA ASN A 140 13.49 6.01 2.32
C ASN A 140 14.97 6.39 2.51
N ILE A 141 15.81 5.42 2.85
CA ILE A 141 17.26 5.54 2.95
C ILE A 141 17.92 4.57 1.96
N LEU A 142 19.08 4.94 1.44
CA LEU A 142 19.83 4.08 0.51
C LEU A 142 20.40 2.88 1.26
N ILE A 143 20.13 1.69 0.72
CA ILE A 143 20.62 0.41 1.21
C ILE A 143 21.31 -0.28 0.05
N ASP A 144 22.62 -0.49 0.19
CA ASP A 144 23.48 -1.00 -0.89
C ASP A 144 23.57 -2.54 -0.89
N GLU A 145 22.97 -3.18 0.12
CA GLU A 145 23.01 -4.62 0.33
C GLU A 145 21.67 -5.26 -0.06
N CYS A 146 21.71 -6.31 -0.88
CA CYS A 146 20.56 -7.15 -1.20
C CYS A 146 20.56 -8.36 -0.25
N PRO A 147 19.77 -8.35 0.83
CA PRO A 147 19.75 -9.46 1.78
C PRO A 147 19.21 -10.73 1.14
N GLN A 148 19.82 -11.88 1.43
CA GLN A 148 19.39 -13.19 0.90
C GLN A 148 18.70 -14.06 1.95
N ASN A 149 18.87 -13.73 3.23
CA ASN A 149 18.28 -14.44 4.37
C ASN A 149 17.89 -13.44 5.47
N ILE A 150 17.28 -13.94 6.54
CA ILE A 150 16.81 -13.13 7.66
C ILE A 150 17.98 -12.48 8.41
N GLU A 151 19.12 -13.15 8.52
CA GLU A 151 20.32 -12.63 9.17
C GLU A 151 20.91 -11.42 8.44
N ASP A 152 20.88 -11.43 7.11
CA ASP A 152 21.32 -10.30 6.29
C ASP A 152 20.38 -9.10 6.47
N VAL A 153 19.06 -9.32 6.54
CA VAL A 153 18.09 -8.25 6.87
C VAL A 153 18.42 -7.63 8.23
N MET A 154 18.76 -8.45 9.22
CA MET A 154 19.16 -7.97 10.54
C MET A 154 20.45 -7.15 10.50
N ARG A 155 21.42 -7.56 9.67
CA ARG A 155 22.65 -6.79 9.47
C ARG A 155 22.35 -5.43 8.86
N VAL A 156 21.53 -5.39 7.81
CA VAL A 156 21.07 -4.14 7.19
C VAL A 156 20.42 -3.24 8.24
N PHE A 157 19.49 -3.76 9.05
CA PHE A 157 18.80 -2.97 10.08
C PHE A 157 19.76 -2.40 11.13
N LYS A 158 20.80 -3.14 11.53
CA LYS A 158 21.84 -2.63 12.44
C LYS A 158 22.64 -1.47 11.86
N THR A 159 22.74 -1.34 10.53
CA THR A 159 23.41 -0.19 9.89
C THR A 159 22.52 1.06 9.80
N ILE A 160 21.21 0.94 9.98
CA ILE A 160 20.28 2.06 9.78
C ILE A 160 20.60 3.26 10.69
N PRO A 161 20.86 3.11 12.00
CA PRO A 161 21.20 4.24 12.86
C PRO A 161 22.45 5.01 12.41
N SER A 162 23.50 4.33 11.93
CA SER A 162 24.70 5.01 11.44
C SER A 162 24.44 5.71 10.11
N ARG A 163 23.65 5.12 9.22
CA ARG A 163 23.20 5.77 7.97
C ARG A 163 22.34 7.01 8.24
N ILE A 164 21.49 7.01 9.25
CA ILE A 164 20.70 8.21 9.60
C ILE A 164 21.60 9.37 10.01
N LYS A 165 22.71 9.11 10.74
CA LYS A 165 23.66 10.16 11.16
C LYS A 165 24.26 10.94 9.98
N THR A 166 24.34 10.34 8.80
CA THR A 166 24.87 10.99 7.59
C THR A 166 23.81 11.74 6.78
N LEU A 167 22.54 11.71 7.19
CA LEU A 167 21.41 12.31 6.46
C LEU A 167 20.81 13.48 7.23
N ASN A 168 20.61 14.62 6.55
CA ASN A 168 19.98 15.82 7.10
C ASN A 168 20.50 16.19 8.50
N GLU A 169 21.83 16.27 8.65
CA GLU A 169 22.50 16.60 9.93
C GLU A 169 22.15 15.60 11.07
N GLY A 170 21.91 14.33 10.72
CA GLY A 170 21.52 13.29 11.66
C GLY A 170 20.03 13.22 11.98
N LYS A 171 19.20 14.06 11.35
CA LYS A 171 17.74 13.97 11.46
C LYS A 171 17.20 12.78 10.65
N GLY A 172 17.85 12.36 9.57
CA GLY A 172 17.26 11.38 8.65
C GLY A 172 16.19 12.00 7.76
N GLN A 173 15.27 11.19 7.24
CA GLN A 173 14.24 11.56 6.27
C GLN A 173 12.91 11.95 6.92
N GLN A 174 12.06 12.66 6.20
CA GLN A 174 10.71 13.00 6.65
C GLN A 174 9.83 11.73 6.71
N LEU A 175 9.16 11.52 7.84
CA LEU A 175 8.29 10.36 8.07
C LEU A 175 6.81 10.73 8.20
N THR A 176 6.53 11.86 8.85
CA THR A 176 5.16 12.29 9.13
C THR A 176 5.10 13.80 9.11
N PHE A 177 4.04 14.34 8.53
CA PHE A 177 3.78 15.77 8.46
C PHE A 177 2.60 16.11 9.37
N VAL A 178 2.70 17.23 10.08
CA VAL A 178 1.58 17.83 10.78
C VAL A 178 1.06 18.96 9.90
N LEU A 179 -0.18 18.81 9.43
CA LEU A 179 -0.82 19.76 8.55
C LEU A 179 -1.71 20.71 9.36
N TYR A 180 -1.67 22.00 9.04
CA TYR A 180 -2.57 23.00 9.63
C TYR A 180 -3.40 23.69 8.53
N PRO A 181 -4.72 23.85 8.71
CA PRO A 181 -5.57 24.44 7.68
C PRO A 181 -5.15 25.88 7.34
N LEU A 182 -4.95 26.17 6.04
CA LEU A 182 -4.60 27.52 5.59
C LEU A 182 -5.66 28.55 5.99
N LYS A 183 -6.94 28.17 5.94
CA LYS A 183 -8.05 29.03 6.36
C LYS A 183 -7.88 29.54 7.80
N ARG A 184 -7.55 28.63 8.72
CA ARG A 184 -7.30 29.00 10.13
C ARG A 184 -6.03 29.83 10.30
N MET A 185 -5.00 29.57 9.50
CA MET A 185 -3.79 30.38 9.54
C MET A 185 -4.05 31.81 9.07
N ALA A 186 -4.80 31.98 7.98
CA ALA A 186 -5.18 33.30 7.47
C ALA A 186 -6.02 34.09 8.49
N GLU A 187 -6.95 33.42 9.19
CA GLU A 187 -7.70 34.01 10.31
C GLU A 187 -6.77 34.54 11.41
N ILE A 188 -5.74 33.78 11.81
CA ILE A 188 -4.75 34.20 12.81
C ILE A 188 -3.94 35.41 12.33
N PHE A 189 -3.56 35.44 11.06
CA PHE A 189 -2.80 36.54 10.47
C PHE A 189 -3.67 37.74 10.10
N LYS A 190 -5.00 37.66 10.29
CA LYS A 190 -5.97 38.68 9.87
C LYS A 190 -5.85 39.00 8.37
N HIS A 191 -5.53 37.98 7.58
CA HIS A 191 -5.46 38.05 6.12
C HIS A 191 -6.77 37.56 5.52
N GLU A 192 -7.37 38.38 4.66
CA GLU A 192 -8.62 38.04 4.00
C GLU A 192 -8.35 37.18 2.75
N LEU A 193 -8.71 35.90 2.84
CA LEU A 193 -8.55 34.95 1.75
C LEU A 193 -9.48 35.29 0.59
N GLN A 194 -8.90 35.44 -0.60
CA GLN A 194 -9.66 35.68 -1.83
C GLN A 194 -10.23 34.37 -2.41
N ILE A 195 -9.69 33.22 -1.98
CA ILE A 195 -10.06 31.90 -2.48
C ILE A 195 -10.82 31.12 -1.41
N ASN A 196 -12.07 30.76 -1.72
CA ASN A 196 -12.85 29.85 -0.89
C ASN A 196 -12.41 28.40 -1.11
N ARG A 197 -11.75 27.82 -0.11
CA ARG A 197 -11.28 26.44 -0.13
C ARG A 197 -12.29 25.56 0.60
N MET A 198 -13.02 24.74 -0.15
CA MET A 198 -13.82 23.67 0.43
C MET A 198 -12.99 22.39 0.41
N ILE A 199 -12.95 21.69 1.54
CA ILE A 199 -12.35 20.35 1.64
C ILE A 199 -13.46 19.49 2.19
N ARG A 200 -14.16 18.77 1.31
CA ARG A 200 -15.10 17.76 1.75
C ARG A 200 -14.37 16.43 1.89
N GLU A 201 -14.70 15.69 2.93
CA GLU A 201 -14.34 14.29 3.03
C GLU A 201 -15.57 13.44 2.70
N VAL A 202 -15.34 12.23 2.23
CA VAL A 202 -16.41 11.24 2.07
C VAL A 202 -16.68 10.55 3.39
N SER A 203 -17.91 10.08 3.61
CA SER A 203 -18.27 9.35 4.82
C SER A 203 -17.45 8.06 5.00
N HIS A 204 -17.34 7.63 6.26
CA HIS A 204 -16.71 6.35 6.60
C HIS A 204 -17.36 5.15 5.89
N LEU A 205 -18.67 5.21 5.63
CA LEU A 205 -19.38 4.14 4.92
C LEU A 205 -18.90 4.01 3.47
N VAL A 206 -18.73 5.14 2.78
CA VAL A 206 -18.14 5.16 1.43
C VAL A 206 -16.71 4.66 1.44
N VAL A 207 -15.92 5.03 2.46
CA VAL A 207 -14.54 4.52 2.61
C VAL A 207 -14.53 2.99 2.67
N MET A 208 -15.30 2.41 3.60
CA MET A 208 -15.38 0.94 3.76
C MET A 208 -15.80 0.26 2.46
N ARG A 209 -16.78 0.81 1.76
CA ARG A 209 -17.32 0.22 0.55
C ARG A 209 -16.33 0.24 -0.62
N ILE A 210 -15.54 1.30 -0.74
CA ILE A 210 -14.41 1.34 -1.68
C ILE A 210 -13.38 0.27 -1.31
N GLU A 211 -13.08 0.09 -0.02
CA GLU A 211 -12.16 -0.94 0.46
C GLU A 211 -12.62 -2.35 0.07
N ASP A 212 -13.89 -2.66 0.31
CA ASP A 212 -14.47 -3.95 -0.03
C ASP A 212 -14.37 -4.24 -1.53
N ILE A 213 -14.67 -3.24 -2.38
CA ILE A 213 -14.54 -3.36 -3.84
C ILE A 213 -13.10 -3.68 -4.27
N PHE A 214 -12.10 -3.02 -3.70
CA PHE A 214 -10.70 -3.28 -4.03
C PHE A 214 -10.22 -4.65 -3.53
N GLU A 215 -10.73 -5.12 -2.38
CA GLU A 215 -10.46 -6.47 -1.87
C GLU A 215 -11.12 -7.55 -2.74
N GLU A 216 -12.35 -7.31 -3.21
CA GLU A 216 -13.03 -8.19 -4.17
C GLU A 216 -12.26 -8.31 -5.49
N ILE A 217 -11.79 -7.19 -6.04
CA ILE A 217 -10.94 -7.17 -7.25
C ILE A 217 -9.67 -7.98 -7.01
N SER A 218 -8.98 -7.73 -5.90
CA SER A 218 -7.73 -8.40 -5.54
C SER A 218 -7.92 -9.90 -5.34
N THR A 219 -8.99 -10.30 -4.66
CA THR A 219 -9.37 -11.70 -4.45
C THR A 219 -9.72 -12.40 -5.76
N GLY A 220 -10.49 -11.75 -6.64
CA GLY A 220 -10.84 -12.27 -7.96
C GLY A 220 -9.61 -12.50 -8.84
N LYS A 221 -8.65 -11.57 -8.83
CA LYS A 221 -7.35 -11.73 -9.52
C LYS A 221 -6.54 -12.88 -8.94
N ARG A 222 -6.47 -13.00 -7.61
CA ARG A 222 -5.75 -14.09 -6.93
C ARG A 222 -6.29 -15.46 -7.32
N LYS A 223 -7.60 -15.66 -7.21
CA LYS A 223 -8.29 -16.90 -7.63
C LYS A 223 -8.03 -17.25 -9.10
N PHE A 224 -8.00 -16.23 -9.97
CA PHE A 224 -7.72 -16.45 -11.38
C PHE A 224 -6.25 -16.88 -11.62
N ASN A 225 -5.31 -16.27 -10.91
CA ASN A 225 -3.89 -16.66 -10.97
C ASN A 225 -3.64 -18.06 -10.38
N ASP A 226 -4.34 -18.43 -9.30
CA ASP A 226 -4.30 -19.79 -8.75
C ASP A 226 -4.64 -20.82 -9.82
N PHE A 227 -5.74 -20.59 -10.53
CA PHE A 227 -6.14 -21.46 -11.64
C PHE A 227 -5.12 -21.51 -12.77
N LEU A 228 -4.56 -20.37 -13.18
CA LEU A 228 -3.51 -20.35 -14.20
C LEU A 228 -2.30 -21.19 -13.77
N ASN A 229 -1.91 -21.09 -12.50
CA ASN A 229 -0.79 -21.84 -11.94
C ASN A 229 -1.08 -23.36 -11.91
N GLU A 230 -2.30 -23.76 -11.54
CA GLU A 230 -2.75 -25.17 -11.58
C GLU A 230 -2.69 -25.75 -13.01
N MET A 231 -2.97 -24.93 -14.01
CA MET A 231 -3.01 -25.34 -15.41
C MET A 231 -1.67 -25.34 -16.12
N LYS A 232 -0.70 -24.59 -15.60
CA LYS A 232 0.63 -24.42 -16.19
C LYS A 232 1.33 -25.75 -16.58
N PRO A 233 1.29 -26.83 -15.78
CA PRO A 233 1.91 -28.10 -16.17
C PRO A 233 1.28 -28.74 -17.42
N TRP A 234 0.00 -28.43 -17.68
CA TRP A 234 -0.81 -29.01 -18.75
C TRP A 234 -0.89 -28.11 -19.99
N GLU A 235 -0.23 -26.95 -19.97
CA GLU A 235 -0.37 -25.91 -20.98
C GLU A 235 -0.14 -26.41 -22.42
N HIS A 236 0.71 -27.41 -22.59
CA HIS A 236 1.04 -28.00 -23.90
C HIS A 236 -0.07 -28.90 -24.47
N TYR A 237 -0.99 -29.36 -23.63
CA TYR A 237 -2.14 -30.19 -24.00
C TYR A 237 -3.41 -29.36 -24.23
N ILE A 238 -3.33 -28.05 -24.03
CA ILE A 238 -4.46 -27.13 -24.11
C ILE A 238 -4.41 -26.38 -25.45
N SER A 239 -5.55 -26.24 -26.13
CA SER A 239 -5.62 -25.55 -27.41
C SER A 239 -5.26 -24.06 -27.30
N CYS A 240 -4.72 -23.49 -28.39
CA CYS A 240 -4.39 -22.06 -28.46
C CYS A 240 -5.63 -21.18 -28.22
N ASP A 241 -6.76 -21.48 -28.87
CA ASP A 241 -8.03 -20.73 -28.70
C ASP A 241 -8.46 -20.63 -27.23
N TRP A 242 -8.25 -21.72 -26.48
CA TRP A 242 -8.58 -21.76 -25.08
C TRP A 242 -7.64 -20.87 -24.25
N ARG A 243 -6.33 -20.92 -24.54
CA ARG A 243 -5.31 -20.08 -23.87
C ARG A 243 -5.55 -18.61 -24.14
N ASP A 244 -5.84 -18.24 -25.39
CA ASP A 244 -6.14 -16.88 -25.78
C ASP A 244 -7.38 -16.34 -25.06
N THR A 245 -8.43 -17.15 -24.95
CA THR A 245 -9.65 -16.80 -24.19
C THR A 245 -9.35 -16.50 -22.72
N ILE A 246 -8.44 -17.25 -22.11
CA ILE A 246 -8.09 -17.11 -20.69
C ILE A 246 -7.21 -15.88 -20.47
N HIS A 247 -6.21 -15.65 -21.31
CA HIS A 247 -5.41 -14.42 -21.25
C HIS A 247 -6.27 -13.17 -21.52
N GLN A 248 -7.25 -13.26 -22.42
CA GLN A 248 -8.23 -12.18 -22.63
C GLN A 248 -9.02 -11.89 -21.35
N LYS A 249 -9.55 -12.91 -20.67
CA LYS A 249 -10.27 -12.75 -19.39
C LYS A 249 -9.39 -12.18 -18.28
N GLN A 250 -8.10 -12.48 -18.27
CA GLN A 250 -7.13 -11.89 -17.35
C GLN A 250 -6.95 -10.39 -17.64
N ALA A 251 -6.76 -10.03 -18.92
CA ALA A 251 -6.59 -8.66 -19.36
C ALA A 251 -7.83 -7.80 -19.06
N GLU A 252 -9.04 -8.33 -19.30
CA GLU A 252 -10.31 -7.65 -18.98
C GLU A 252 -10.42 -7.24 -17.51
N ARG A 253 -9.87 -8.04 -16.59
CA ARG A 253 -9.86 -7.73 -15.14
C ARG A 253 -8.90 -6.60 -14.80
N ILE A 254 -7.71 -6.61 -15.40
CA ILE A 254 -6.74 -5.52 -15.24
C ILE A 254 -7.33 -4.21 -15.77
N VAL A 255 -7.98 -4.26 -16.94
CA VAL A 255 -8.66 -3.10 -17.53
C VAL A 255 -9.77 -2.59 -16.62
N ALA A 256 -10.58 -3.49 -16.05
CA ALA A 256 -11.64 -3.12 -15.13
C ALA A 256 -11.11 -2.44 -13.85
N GLU A 257 -10.07 -2.99 -13.22
CA GLU A 257 -9.43 -2.40 -12.05
C GLU A 257 -8.92 -0.98 -12.34
N VAL A 258 -8.20 -0.80 -13.45
CA VAL A 258 -7.68 0.51 -13.86
C VAL A 258 -8.81 1.50 -14.14
N LYS A 259 -9.89 1.04 -14.80
CA LYS A 259 -11.07 1.87 -15.07
C LYS A 259 -11.73 2.32 -13.76
N THR A 260 -11.99 1.39 -12.84
CA THR A 260 -12.58 1.68 -11.53
C THR A 260 -11.71 2.63 -10.73
N GLN A 261 -10.39 2.42 -10.68
CA GLN A 261 -9.45 3.36 -10.04
C GLN A 261 -9.59 4.77 -10.60
N ARG A 262 -9.63 4.92 -11.93
CA ARG A 262 -9.72 6.22 -12.59
C ARG A 262 -11.04 6.94 -12.31
N GLU A 263 -12.15 6.22 -12.38
CA GLU A 263 -13.49 6.76 -12.10
C GLU A 263 -13.61 7.22 -10.63
N LEU A 264 -13.19 6.37 -9.69
CA LEU A 264 -13.17 6.70 -8.26
C LEU A 264 -12.24 7.88 -7.96
N SER A 265 -11.05 7.91 -8.59
CA SER A 265 -10.07 8.99 -8.44
C SER A 265 -10.64 10.34 -8.85
N THR A 266 -11.25 10.40 -10.04
CA THR A 266 -11.83 11.62 -10.60
C THR A 266 -12.97 12.11 -9.72
N LEU A 267 -13.88 11.21 -9.33
CA LEU A 267 -15.03 11.56 -8.51
C LEU A 267 -14.64 11.99 -7.09
N LEU A 268 -13.66 11.31 -6.48
CA LEU A 268 -13.13 11.70 -5.16
C LEU A 268 -12.51 13.10 -5.19
N GLN A 269 -11.79 13.46 -6.25
CA GLN A 269 -11.24 14.81 -6.42
C GLN A 269 -12.36 15.86 -6.56
N ASN A 270 -13.39 15.58 -7.36
CA ASN A 270 -14.54 16.47 -7.53
C ASN A 270 -15.35 16.64 -6.23
N ILE A 271 -15.53 15.58 -5.44
CA ILE A 271 -16.20 15.69 -4.14
C ILE A 271 -15.38 16.57 -3.20
N ARG A 272 -14.06 16.31 -3.11
CA ARG A 272 -13.15 17.08 -2.25
C ARG A 272 -13.14 18.57 -2.57
N GLY A 273 -13.16 18.92 -3.87
CA GLY A 273 -13.23 20.31 -4.32
C GLY A 273 -14.64 20.92 -4.31
N GLY A 274 -15.67 20.15 -3.94
CA GLY A 274 -17.05 20.61 -3.85
C GLY A 274 -17.78 20.71 -5.20
N GLN A 275 -17.26 20.08 -6.26
CA GLN A 275 -17.88 20.01 -7.59
C GLN A 275 -18.86 18.85 -7.77
N ALA A 276 -18.84 17.86 -6.86
CA ALA A 276 -19.74 16.71 -6.88
C ALA A 276 -20.23 16.36 -5.47
N GLU A 277 -21.37 15.68 -5.39
CA GLU A 277 -21.94 15.22 -4.13
C GLU A 277 -21.60 13.75 -3.85
N GLU A 278 -21.55 13.37 -2.56
CA GLU A 278 -21.23 11.99 -2.17
C GLU A 278 -22.20 10.95 -2.77
N SER A 279 -23.47 11.33 -3.00
CA SER A 279 -24.46 10.46 -3.65
C SER A 279 -24.06 9.99 -5.05
N GLU A 280 -23.21 10.74 -5.76
CA GLU A 280 -22.68 10.29 -7.05
C GLU A 280 -21.67 9.16 -6.87
N MET A 281 -20.88 9.20 -5.80
CA MET A 281 -19.97 8.11 -5.43
C MET A 281 -20.76 6.86 -5.08
N GLU A 282 -21.82 6.99 -4.30
CA GLU A 282 -22.70 5.86 -3.95
C GLU A 282 -23.27 5.16 -5.19
N ARG A 283 -23.72 5.94 -6.19
CA ARG A 283 -24.22 5.38 -7.46
C ARG A 283 -23.14 4.65 -8.26
N LEU A 284 -21.93 5.22 -8.34
CA LEU A 284 -20.81 4.59 -9.02
C LEU A 284 -20.44 3.24 -8.38
N LEU A 285 -20.43 3.20 -7.05
CA LEU A 285 -20.21 1.97 -6.30
C LEU A 285 -21.37 0.97 -6.55
N ASP A 286 -22.62 1.43 -6.62
CA ASP A 286 -23.78 0.55 -6.88
C ASP A 286 -23.70 -0.08 -8.27
N ASP A 287 -23.24 0.69 -9.25
CA ASP A 287 -22.99 0.24 -10.62
C ASP A 287 -21.85 -0.79 -10.67
N PHE A 288 -20.81 -0.60 -9.86
CA PHE A 288 -19.73 -1.56 -9.73
C PHE A 288 -20.24 -2.89 -9.16
N ASP A 289 -21.00 -2.86 -8.06
CA ASP A 289 -21.55 -4.06 -7.42
C ASP A 289 -22.40 -4.89 -8.40
N ARG A 290 -23.17 -4.21 -9.27
CA ARG A 290 -23.97 -4.85 -10.33
C ARG A 290 -23.13 -5.49 -11.44
N ASN A 291 -22.00 -4.89 -11.79
CA ASN A 291 -21.23 -5.25 -12.99
C ASN A 291 -19.84 -5.82 -12.69
N ASN A 292 -19.56 -6.16 -11.43
CA ASN A 292 -18.22 -6.52 -10.97
C ASN A 292 -17.62 -7.70 -11.79
N PRO A 293 -16.59 -7.45 -12.63
CA PRO A 293 -15.97 -8.50 -13.44
C PRO A 293 -15.08 -9.45 -12.62
N CYS A 294 -14.80 -9.09 -11.37
CA CYS A 294 -14.06 -9.88 -10.40
C CYS A 294 -14.97 -10.62 -9.41
N SER A 295 -16.31 -10.50 -9.54
CA SER A 295 -17.23 -11.24 -8.68
C SER A 295 -17.01 -12.75 -8.74
N SER A 296 -17.37 -13.46 -7.67
CA SER A 296 -17.28 -14.92 -7.61
C SER A 296 -18.00 -15.59 -8.79
N MET A 297 -19.14 -15.08 -9.26
CA MET A 297 -19.79 -15.60 -10.46
C MET A 297 -18.95 -15.39 -11.73
N SER A 298 -18.40 -14.19 -11.92
CA SER A 298 -17.58 -13.85 -13.10
C SER A 298 -16.25 -14.61 -13.15
N VAL A 299 -15.73 -15.02 -11.99
CA VAL A 299 -14.49 -15.80 -11.85
C VAL A 299 -14.81 -17.30 -11.86
N GLU A 300 -15.66 -17.81 -10.98
CA GLU A 300 -15.85 -19.25 -10.78
C GLU A 300 -16.65 -19.95 -11.88
N ARG A 301 -17.62 -19.29 -12.54
CA ARG A 301 -18.43 -19.95 -13.59
C ARG A 301 -17.56 -20.36 -14.79
N PRO A 302 -16.73 -19.47 -15.39
CA PRO A 302 -15.81 -19.86 -16.46
C PRO A 302 -14.77 -20.91 -16.04
N LEU A 303 -14.36 -20.89 -14.76
CA LEU A 303 -13.38 -21.83 -14.22
C LEU A 303 -13.99 -23.24 -14.08
N LYS A 304 -15.20 -23.36 -13.52
CA LYS A 304 -15.91 -24.64 -13.34
C LYS A 304 -16.32 -25.28 -14.65
N GLU A 305 -16.79 -24.50 -15.63
CA GLU A 305 -17.14 -25.00 -16.96
C GLU A 305 -15.93 -25.63 -17.67
N LYS A 306 -14.73 -25.10 -17.41
CA LYS A 306 -13.48 -25.48 -18.09
C LYS A 306 -12.62 -26.48 -17.30
N GLN A 307 -12.78 -26.61 -15.98
CA GLN A 307 -12.14 -27.67 -15.19
C GLN A 307 -12.54 -29.08 -15.67
N ASN A 308 -13.75 -29.22 -16.20
CA ASN A 308 -14.24 -30.45 -16.84
C ASN A 308 -13.47 -30.85 -18.11
N VAL A 309 -12.72 -29.91 -18.72
CA VAL A 309 -11.86 -30.19 -19.87
C VAL A 309 -10.54 -30.82 -19.42
N ILE A 310 -9.97 -30.34 -18.31
CA ILE A 310 -8.74 -30.91 -17.74
C ILE A 310 -8.96 -32.32 -17.19
N LEU A 311 -10.08 -32.57 -16.51
CA LEU A 311 -10.41 -33.91 -16.00
C LEU A 311 -10.64 -34.97 -17.10
N LYS A 312 -10.66 -34.55 -18.37
CA LYS A 312 -10.82 -35.42 -19.54
C LYS A 312 -9.53 -35.60 -20.36
N ILE A 313 -8.44 -34.92 -19.97
CA ILE A 313 -7.09 -35.12 -20.51
C ILE A 313 -6.38 -36.16 -19.66
#